data_AF-A0A2T7A0N3-F1
#
_entry.id   AF-A0A2T7A0N3-F1
#
_cell.length_a   1.000
_cell.length_b   1.000
_cell.length_c   1.000
_cell.angle_alpha   90.00
_cell.angle_beta   90.00
_cell.angle_gamma   90.00
#
_symmetry.space_group_name_H-M   'P 1'
#
loop_
_entity.id
_entity.type
_entity.pdbx_description
1 polymer ?
#
loop_
_entity_poly.entity_id
_entity_poly.type
_entity_poly.pdbx_seq_one_letter_code
_entity_poly.pdbx_strand_id
1 'polypeptide(L)'
;MGYSTADKLYLAFFAMFIPVVAFVDLIPIWPRAFIPAPLWALHRFYLDNFNDQLAIKAPTWFSVFLFFEAFYNLPAAIWIFLGIRRGGSSSWVHMCMFGTLCTLSTVVCIAEIRQDPDMTALEKNMVMLCYVPFAIIFPIMAVHNMIRIQGKLALADRAAIRKKGN
;
A
#
# COMPACT_ATOMS: atom_id res chain seq x y z
N MET A 1 -20.29 -12.13 13.81
CA MET A 1 -18.88 -11.89 14.19
C MET A 1 -18.62 -10.40 14.12
N GLY A 2 -18.25 -9.76 15.23
CA GLY A 2 -17.88 -8.35 15.23
C GLY A 2 -16.44 -8.19 14.75
N TYR A 3 -16.16 -7.19 13.91
CA TYR A 3 -14.79 -6.81 13.55
C TYR A 3 -14.05 -6.27 14.77
N SER A 4 -12.78 -6.64 14.94
CA SER A 4 -11.91 -5.95 15.91
C SER A 4 -11.73 -4.48 15.50
N THR A 5 -11.31 -3.62 16.42
CA THR A 5 -11.03 -2.21 16.10
C THR A 5 -10.00 -2.07 14.98
N ALA A 6 -8.94 -2.90 15.01
CA ALA A 6 -7.94 -2.93 13.96
C ALA A 6 -8.53 -3.34 12.60
N ASP A 7 -9.38 -4.37 12.57
CA ASP A 7 -10.01 -4.82 11.31
C ASP A 7 -10.92 -3.73 10.71
N LYS A 8 -11.60 -2.94 11.53
CA LYS A 8 -12.38 -1.77 11.06
C LYS A 8 -11.48 -0.70 10.44
N LEU A 9 -10.35 -0.38 11.09
CA LEU A 9 -9.39 0.58 10.57
C LEU A 9 -8.79 0.11 9.25
N TYR A 10 -8.44 -1.17 9.14
CA TYR A 10 -7.93 -1.74 7.90
C TYR A 10 -8.98 -1.76 6.79
N LEU A 11 -10.24 -2.08 7.10
CA LEU A 11 -11.32 -1.98 6.12
C LEU A 11 -11.48 -0.54 5.60
N ALA A 12 -11.46 0.45 6.49
CA ALA A 12 -11.53 1.86 6.10
C ALA A 12 -10.32 2.28 5.25
N PHE A 13 -9.12 1.87 5.66
CA PHE A 13 -7.90 2.10 4.91
C PHE A 13 -7.98 1.52 3.50
N PHE A 14 -8.29 0.23 3.35
CA PHE A 14 -8.34 -0.41 2.03
C PHE A 14 -9.51 0.11 1.17
N ALA A 15 -10.63 0.51 1.77
CA ALA A 15 -11.74 1.13 1.05
C ALA A 15 -11.34 2.47 0.40
N MET A 16 -10.46 3.24 1.06
CA MET A 16 -9.88 4.47 0.49
C MET A 16 -8.71 4.18 -0.44
N PHE A 17 -7.83 3.26 -0.07
CA PHE A 17 -6.59 2.97 -0.78
C PHE A 17 -6.84 2.37 -2.17
N ILE A 18 -7.77 1.42 -2.30
CA ILE A 18 -8.07 0.76 -3.58
C ILE A 18 -8.44 1.75 -4.69
N PRO A 19 -9.43 2.66 -4.51
CA PRO A 19 -9.75 3.63 -5.55
C PRO A 19 -8.63 4.64 -5.80
N VAL A 20 -7.87 5.04 -4.76
CA VAL A 20 -6.73 5.95 -4.95
C VAL A 20 -5.68 5.32 -5.85
N VAL A 21 -5.24 4.10 -5.55
CA VAL A 21 -4.28 3.39 -6.41
C VAL A 21 -4.84 3.21 -7.82
N ALA A 22 -6.07 2.70 -7.95
CA ALA A 22 -6.65 2.41 -9.25
C ALA A 22 -6.84 3.65 -10.14
N PHE A 23 -7.17 4.80 -9.55
CA PHE A 23 -7.57 6.00 -10.30
C PHE A 23 -6.61 7.19 -10.17
N VAL A 24 -5.54 7.08 -9.39
CA VAL A 24 -4.53 8.14 -9.24
C VAL A 24 -3.16 7.57 -9.57
N ASP A 25 -2.68 6.59 -8.81
CA ASP A 25 -1.31 6.09 -8.93
C ASP A 25 -1.08 5.34 -10.26
N LEU A 26 -2.08 4.57 -10.70
CA LEU A 26 -1.99 3.78 -11.94
C LEU A 26 -2.39 4.56 -13.21
N ILE A 27 -2.73 5.85 -13.13
CA ILE A 27 -3.01 6.67 -14.32
C ILE A 27 -1.90 6.58 -15.38
N PRO A 28 -0.59 6.64 -15.04
CA PRO A 28 0.48 6.60 -16.04
C PRO A 28 0.52 5.30 -16.87
N ILE A 29 0.00 4.20 -16.33
CA ILE A 29 -0.01 2.89 -17.00
C ILE A 29 -1.34 2.54 -17.66
N TRP A 30 -2.44 3.21 -17.29
CA TRP A 30 -3.73 2.96 -17.93
C TRP A 30 -3.72 3.44 -19.39
N PRO A 31 -4.25 2.65 -20.35
CA PRO A 31 -4.47 3.15 -21.69
C PRO A 31 -5.44 4.33 -21.65
N ARG A 32 -5.14 5.42 -22.36
CA ARG A 32 -5.94 6.66 -22.33
C ARG A 32 -7.43 6.45 -22.57
N ALA A 33 -7.81 5.42 -23.33
CA ALA A 33 -9.21 5.07 -23.59
C ALA A 33 -10.01 4.70 -22.33
N PHE A 34 -9.34 4.24 -21.25
CA PHE A 34 -9.98 3.83 -20.00
C PHE A 34 -10.00 4.93 -18.93
N ILE A 35 -9.41 6.09 -19.20
CA ILE A 35 -9.28 7.18 -18.22
C ILE A 35 -10.34 8.25 -18.51
N PRO A 36 -11.35 8.42 -17.63
CA PRO A 36 -12.30 9.51 -17.72
C PRO A 36 -11.61 10.88 -17.74
N ALA A 37 -12.16 11.82 -18.51
CA ALA A 37 -11.61 13.18 -18.63
C ALA A 37 -11.38 13.90 -17.27
N PRO A 38 -12.26 13.78 -16.26
CA PRO A 38 -12.02 14.40 -14.95
C PRO A 38 -10.78 13.86 -14.23
N LEU A 39 -10.54 12.54 -14.31
CA LEU A 39 -9.37 11.92 -13.67
C LEU A 39 -8.07 12.34 -14.37
N TRP A 40 -8.11 12.43 -15.69
CA TRP A 40 -6.98 12.95 -16.45
C TRP A 40 -6.68 14.43 -16.16
N ALA A 41 -7.73 15.25 -15.99
CA ALA A 41 -7.57 16.64 -15.58
C ALA A 41 -6.96 16.76 -14.16
N LEU A 42 -7.38 15.91 -13.22
CA LEU A 42 -6.80 15.84 -11.89
C LEU A 42 -5.31 15.44 -11.92
N HIS A 43 -4.95 14.45 -12.74
CA HIS A 43 -3.57 14.03 -12.91
C HIS A 43 -2.69 15.15 -13.51
N ARG A 44 -3.20 15.87 -14.52
CA ARG A 44 -2.49 17.04 -15.05
C ARG A 44 -2.32 18.12 -14.01
N PHE A 45 -3.38 18.45 -13.28
CA PHE A 45 -3.31 19.40 -12.17
C PHE A 45 -2.23 18.98 -11.16
N TYR A 46 -2.15 17.70 -10.81
CA TYR A 46 -1.10 17.21 -9.92
C TYR A 46 0.30 17.45 -10.48
N LEU A 47 0.57 17.03 -11.73
CA LEU A 47 1.88 17.21 -12.36
C LEU A 47 2.28 18.70 -12.45
N ASP A 48 1.31 19.57 -12.75
CA ASP A 48 1.55 21.00 -12.92
C ASP A 48 1.83 21.74 -11.58
N ASN A 49 1.41 21.18 -10.44
CA ASN A 49 1.46 21.87 -9.15
C ASN A 49 2.47 21.30 -8.15
N PHE A 50 2.84 20.02 -8.26
CA PHE A 50 3.65 19.34 -7.24
C PHE A 50 5.10 19.07 -7.65
N ASN A 51 5.45 19.25 -8.93
CA ASN A 51 6.80 19.02 -9.46
C ASN A 51 7.40 17.67 -9.04
N ASP A 52 6.56 16.62 -8.97
CA ASP A 52 7.00 15.28 -8.58
C ASP A 52 7.86 14.65 -9.67
N GLN A 53 9.16 14.65 -9.45
CA GLN A 53 10.15 14.14 -10.40
C GLN A 53 10.04 12.64 -10.64
N LEU A 54 9.47 11.86 -9.71
CA LEU A 54 9.23 10.44 -9.94
C LEU A 54 8.16 10.23 -11.01
N ALA A 55 7.09 11.02 -10.96
CA ALA A 55 6.02 10.99 -11.95
C ALA A 55 6.45 11.62 -13.29
N ILE A 56 7.28 12.67 -13.26
CA ILE A 56 7.73 13.39 -14.46
C ILE A 56 8.81 12.61 -15.22
N LYS A 57 9.92 12.25 -14.54
CA LYS A 57 11.06 11.55 -15.16
C LYS A 57 10.75 10.08 -15.39
N ALA A 58 9.86 9.48 -14.58
CA ALA A 58 9.43 8.09 -14.64
C ALA A 58 10.61 7.10 -14.86
N PRO A 59 11.61 7.07 -13.97
CA PRO A 59 12.77 6.21 -14.17
C PRO A 59 12.38 4.73 -14.25
N THR A 60 13.17 3.93 -14.96
CA THR A 60 12.83 2.51 -15.24
C THR A 60 12.57 1.70 -13.96
N TRP A 61 13.31 1.96 -12.89
CA TRP A 61 13.09 1.30 -11.60
C TRP A 61 11.73 1.66 -10.97
N PHE A 62 11.26 2.90 -11.16
CA PHE A 62 9.97 3.35 -10.65
C PHE A 62 8.82 2.70 -11.43
N SER A 63 9.01 2.50 -12.74
CA SER A 63 8.07 1.72 -13.54
C SER A 63 7.90 0.30 -13.01
N VAL A 64 8.95 -0.34 -12.48
CA VAL A 64 8.84 -1.66 -11.83
C VAL A 64 7.90 -1.59 -10.62
N PHE A 65 8.00 -0.55 -9.78
CA PHE A 65 7.06 -0.39 -8.67
C PHE A 65 5.63 -0.14 -9.14
N LEU A 66 5.40 0.64 -10.19
CA LEU A 66 4.07 0.80 -10.79
C LEU A 66 3.50 -0.53 -11.31
N PHE A 67 4.35 -1.37 -11.92
CA PHE A 67 3.95 -2.72 -12.34
C PHE A 67 3.59 -3.59 -11.13
N PHE A 68 4.40 -3.61 -10.08
CA PHE A 68 4.07 -4.31 -8.84
C PHE A 68 2.78 -3.77 -8.20
N GLU A 69 2.56 -2.47 -8.30
CA GLU A 69 1.37 -1.85 -7.75
C GLU A 69 0.11 -2.29 -8.49
N ALA A 70 0.16 -2.31 -9.83
CA ALA A 70 -0.94 -2.73 -10.68
C ALA A 70 -1.25 -4.24 -10.56
N PHE A 71 -0.22 -5.09 -10.60
CA PHE A 71 -0.41 -6.53 -10.75
C PHE A 71 -0.36 -7.30 -9.42
N TYR A 72 0.19 -6.71 -8.37
CA TYR A 72 0.27 -7.34 -7.06
C TYR A 72 -0.45 -6.52 -5.97
N ASN A 73 -0.07 -5.25 -5.74
CA ASN A 73 -0.61 -4.49 -4.60
C ASN A 73 -2.12 -4.26 -4.73
N LEU A 74 -2.61 -3.84 -5.90
CA LEU A 74 -4.04 -3.57 -6.09
C LEU A 74 -4.90 -4.85 -5.99
N PRO A 75 -4.58 -5.97 -6.68
CA PRO A 75 -5.29 -7.24 -6.48
C PRO A 75 -5.21 -7.75 -5.04
N ALA A 76 -4.04 -7.64 -4.40
CA ALA A 76 -3.86 -8.03 -3.01
C ALA A 76 -4.71 -7.17 -2.06
N ALA A 77 -4.77 -5.85 -2.27
CA ALA A 77 -5.60 -4.94 -1.49
C ALA A 77 -7.09 -5.31 -1.57
N ILE A 78 -7.60 -5.62 -2.77
CA ILE A 78 -8.98 -6.08 -2.98
C ILE A 78 -9.19 -7.42 -2.26
N TRP A 79 -8.27 -8.37 -2.42
CA TRP A 79 -8.35 -9.67 -1.76
C TRP A 79 -8.36 -9.56 -0.24
N ILE A 80 -7.48 -8.73 0.32
CA ILE A 80 -7.38 -8.45 1.75
C ILE A 80 -8.70 -7.84 2.25
N PHE A 81 -9.23 -6.82 1.56
CA PHE A 81 -10.48 -6.17 1.92
C PHE A 81 -11.63 -7.19 2.01
N LEU A 82 -11.78 -8.04 1.00
CA LEU A 82 -12.78 -9.12 1.00
C LEU A 82 -12.48 -10.18 2.07
N GLY A 83 -11.21 -10.50 2.31
CA GLY A 83 -10.74 -11.47 3.30
C GLY A 83 -11.06 -11.04 4.73
N ILE A 84 -10.87 -9.75 5.06
CA ILE A 84 -11.25 -9.19 6.37
C ILE A 84 -12.76 -9.30 6.54
N ARG A 85 -13.56 -8.99 5.51
CA ARG A 85 -15.04 -9.12 5.56
C ARG A 85 -15.52 -10.55 5.79
N ARG A 86 -14.76 -11.55 5.34
CA ARG A 86 -15.02 -12.97 5.56
C ARG A 86 -14.61 -13.44 6.97
N GLY A 87 -13.86 -12.64 7.73
CA GLY A 87 -13.42 -12.97 9.09
C GLY A 87 -12.32 -14.03 9.19
N GLY A 88 -11.70 -14.40 8.06
CA GLY A 88 -10.62 -15.39 8.03
C GLY A 88 -9.26 -14.80 8.41
N SER A 89 -8.34 -15.62 8.93
CA SER A 89 -6.97 -15.20 9.24
C SER A 89 -6.03 -15.15 8.03
N SER A 90 -6.50 -15.61 6.86
CA SER A 90 -5.71 -15.56 5.62
C SER A 90 -5.36 -14.13 5.22
N SER A 91 -6.24 -13.16 5.52
CA SER A 91 -5.97 -11.74 5.27
C SER A 91 -4.72 -11.24 6.01
N TRP A 92 -4.41 -11.76 7.20
CA TRP A 92 -3.27 -11.29 7.99
C TRP A 92 -1.94 -11.57 7.28
N VAL A 93 -1.80 -12.74 6.65
CA VAL A 93 -0.58 -13.10 5.90
C VAL A 93 -0.39 -12.16 4.71
N HIS A 94 -1.45 -11.96 3.92
CA HIS A 94 -1.41 -11.04 2.79
C HIS A 94 -1.15 -9.59 3.23
N MET A 95 -1.75 -9.14 4.33
CA MET A 95 -1.48 -7.81 4.89
C MET A 95 -0.05 -7.63 5.36
N CYS A 96 0.56 -8.68 5.94
CA CYS A 96 1.96 -8.66 6.32
C CYS A 96 2.85 -8.43 5.09
N MET A 97 2.68 -9.27 4.06
CA MET A 97 3.46 -9.17 2.82
C MET A 97 3.23 -7.84 2.10
N PHE A 98 1.96 -7.44 1.95
CA PHE A 98 1.55 -6.18 1.35
C PHE A 98 2.19 -4.99 2.07
N GLY A 99 2.06 -4.92 3.40
CA GLY A 99 2.64 -3.83 4.19
C GLY A 99 4.16 -3.76 4.04
N THR A 100 4.87 -4.89 4.03
CA THR A 100 6.32 -4.90 3.83
C THR A 100 6.71 -4.38 2.44
N LEU A 101 6.06 -4.84 1.37
CA LEU A 101 6.38 -4.40 0.01
C LEU A 101 6.08 -2.91 -0.19
N CYS A 102 4.92 -2.45 0.27
CA CYS A 102 4.54 -1.05 0.18
C CYS A 102 5.44 -0.15 1.05
N THR A 103 5.93 -0.65 2.19
CA THR A 103 6.94 0.08 2.98
C THR A 103 8.22 0.27 2.17
N LEU A 104 8.71 -0.80 1.54
CA LEU A 104 9.94 -0.75 0.75
C LEU A 104 9.82 0.25 -0.40
N SER A 105 8.78 0.14 -1.23
CA SER A 105 8.60 1.04 -2.37
C SER A 105 8.46 2.50 -1.91
N THR A 106 7.68 2.76 -0.85
CA THR A 106 7.47 4.11 -0.33
C THR A 106 8.77 4.70 0.22
N VAL A 107 9.56 3.94 0.98
CA VAL A 107 10.84 4.41 1.53
C VAL A 107 11.85 4.72 0.42
N VAL A 108 11.90 3.89 -0.64
CA VAL A 108 12.75 4.16 -1.81
C VAL A 108 12.32 5.46 -2.50
N CYS A 109 11.01 5.67 -2.69
CA CYS A 109 10.50 6.92 -3.29
C CYS A 109 10.85 8.15 -2.43
N ILE A 110 10.69 8.06 -1.10
CA ILE A 110 11.06 9.15 -0.18
C ILE A 110 12.56 9.46 -0.27
N ALA A 111 13.40 8.44 -0.35
CA ALA A 111 14.84 8.62 -0.49
C ALA A 111 15.20 9.37 -1.79
N GLU A 112 14.59 8.99 -2.91
CA GLU A 112 14.79 9.65 -4.20
C GLU A 112 14.34 11.12 -4.17
N ILE A 113 13.09 11.38 -3.70
CA ILE A 113 12.54 12.75 -3.60
C ILE A 113 13.45 13.64 -2.75
N ARG A 114 13.99 13.10 -1.65
CA ARG A 114 14.88 13.88 -0.78
C ARG A 114 16.17 14.27 -1.47
N GLN A 115 16.71 13.39 -2.31
CA GLN A 115 17.98 13.58 -3.01
C GLN A 115 17.85 14.28 -4.37
N ASP A 116 16.65 14.42 -4.92
CA ASP A 116 16.46 15.01 -6.25
C ASP A 116 16.95 16.48 -6.29
N PRO A 117 17.87 16.83 -7.21
CA PRO A 117 18.42 18.19 -7.32
C PRO A 117 17.47 19.19 -7.99
N ASP A 118 16.47 18.71 -8.74
CA ASP A 118 15.55 19.53 -9.53
C ASP A 118 14.30 19.95 -8.73
N MET A 119 14.24 19.60 -7.44
CA MET A 119 13.16 19.97 -6.52
C MET A 119 13.63 20.94 -5.44
N THR A 120 12.87 22.01 -5.24
CA THR A 120 13.03 22.94 -4.11
C THR A 120 12.64 22.28 -2.78
N ALA A 121 13.07 22.86 -1.66
CA ALA A 121 12.70 22.36 -0.33
C ALA A 121 11.17 22.38 -0.09
N LEU A 122 10.46 23.35 -0.66
CA LEU A 122 9.00 23.44 -0.54
C LEU A 122 8.31 22.32 -1.32
N GLU A 123 8.69 22.11 -2.58
CA GLU A 123 8.13 21.02 -3.41
C GLU A 123 8.39 19.66 -2.78
N LYS A 124 9.61 19.41 -2.27
CA LYS A 124 9.93 18.19 -1.53
C LYS A 124 8.99 18.00 -0.34
N ASN A 125 8.74 19.06 0.45
CA ASN A 125 7.84 18.98 1.59
C ASN A 125 6.39 18.69 1.16
N MET A 126 5.91 19.35 0.10
CA MET A 126 4.55 19.14 -0.42
C MET A 126 4.35 17.71 -0.91
N VAL A 127 5.30 17.18 -1.70
CA VAL A 127 5.26 15.79 -2.17
C VAL A 127 5.40 14.82 -1.00
N MET A 128 6.30 15.06 -0.04
CA MET A 128 6.47 14.20 1.13
C MET A 128 5.19 14.03 1.96
N LEU A 129 4.29 15.02 1.99
CA LEU A 129 2.98 14.87 2.66
C LEU A 129 2.12 13.77 2.03
N CYS A 130 2.33 13.45 0.74
CA CYS A 130 1.66 12.37 0.05
C CYS A 130 2.29 10.99 0.34
N TYR A 131 3.57 10.90 0.74
CA TYR A 131 4.28 9.63 0.94
C TYR A 131 4.48 9.24 2.41
N VAL A 132 4.82 10.21 3.27
CA VAL A 132 5.21 9.96 4.67
C VAL A 132 4.11 9.26 5.50
N PRO A 133 2.81 9.62 5.38
CA PRO A 133 1.76 8.90 6.11
C PRO A 133 1.76 7.40 5.78
N PHE A 134 1.98 7.04 4.52
CA PHE A 134 2.00 5.65 4.08
C PHE A 134 3.26 4.91 4.51
N ALA A 135 4.42 5.59 4.56
CA ALA A 135 5.64 5.05 5.14
C ALA A 135 5.52 4.73 6.64
N ILE A 136 4.51 5.26 7.33
CA ILE A 136 4.18 4.92 8.72
C ILE A 136 3.12 3.81 8.78
N ILE A 137 2.05 3.93 8.00
CA ILE A 137 0.92 2.98 8.05
C ILE A 137 1.33 1.58 7.60
N PHE A 138 2.09 1.46 6.51
CA PHE A 138 2.49 0.17 5.94
C PHE A 138 3.36 -0.69 6.87
N PRO A 139 4.42 -0.19 7.52
CA PRO A 139 5.20 -1.03 8.43
C PRO A 139 4.42 -1.39 9.69
N ILE A 140 3.58 -0.49 10.21
CA ILE A 140 2.69 -0.80 11.33
C ILE A 140 1.74 -1.93 10.96
N MET A 141 1.14 -1.85 9.77
CA MET A 141 0.29 -2.92 9.24
C MET A 141 1.04 -4.24 9.13
N ALA A 142 2.27 -4.22 8.61
CA ALA A 142 3.07 -5.43 8.46
C ALA A 142 3.37 -6.09 9.81
N VAL A 143 3.95 -5.33 10.75
CA VAL A 143 4.34 -5.81 12.07
C VAL A 143 3.12 -6.28 12.87
N HIS A 144 2.04 -5.51 12.87
CA HIS A 144 0.85 -5.90 13.63
C HIS A 144 0.26 -7.23 13.13
N ASN A 145 0.19 -7.44 11.82
CA ASN A 145 -0.31 -8.71 11.28
C ASN A 145 0.69 -9.86 11.45
N MET A 146 2.00 -9.60 11.42
CA MET A 146 3.03 -10.58 11.77
C MET A 146 2.82 -11.10 13.20
N ILE A 147 2.59 -10.22 14.17
CA ILE A 147 2.30 -10.59 15.56
C ILE A 147 1.04 -11.46 15.66
N ARG A 148 -0.04 -11.12 14.93
CA ARG A 148 -1.28 -11.92 14.89
C ARG A 148 -1.05 -13.32 14.35
N ILE A 149 -0.24 -13.46 13.29
CA ILE A 149 0.12 -14.74 12.69
C ILE A 149 0.91 -15.59 13.69
N GLN A 150 1.97 -15.03 14.28
CA GLN A 150 2.80 -15.73 15.27
C GLN A 150 1.98 -16.17 16.48
N GLY A 151 1.08 -15.32 16.99
CA GLY A 151 0.18 -15.67 18.09
C GLY A 151 -0.72 -16.86 17.76
N LYS A 152 -1.26 -16.92 16.53
CA LYS A 152 -2.10 -18.04 16.09
C LYS A 152 -1.30 -19.33 15.91
N LEU A 153 -0.08 -19.25 15.39
CA LEU A 153 0.83 -20.41 15.24
C LEU A 153 1.23 -20.98 16.60
N ALA A 154 1.62 -20.12 17.55
CA ALA A 154 2.00 -20.55 18.89
C ALA A 154 0.86 -21.27 19.62
N LEU A 155 -0.40 -20.86 19.43
CA LEU A 155 -1.57 -21.56 19.97
C LEU A 155 -1.76 -22.94 19.32
N ALA A 156 -1.57 -23.05 17.99
CA ALA A 156 -1.66 -24.31 17.28
C ALA A 156 -0.57 -25.31 17.73
N ASP A 157 0.66 -24.84 17.91
CA ASP A 157 1.79 -25.66 18.36
C ASP A 157 1.54 -26.22 19.77
N ARG A 158 1.07 -25.37 20.69
CA ARG A 158 0.70 -25.80 22.06
C ARG A 158 -0.40 -26.86 22.06
N ALA A 159 -1.41 -26.71 21.20
CA ALA A 159 -2.48 -27.69 21.07
C ALA A 159 -1.98 -29.03 20.51
N ALA A 160 -1.06 -28.99 19.54
CA ALA A 160 -0.44 -30.19 18.96
C ALA A 160 0.43 -30.95 19.98
N ILE A 161 1.21 -30.23 20.79
CA ILE A 161 2.02 -30.83 21.88
C ILE A 161 1.13 -31.53 22.91
N ARG A 162 0.06 -30.85 23.36
CA ARG A 162 -0.90 -31.43 24.32
C ARG A 162 -1.55 -32.71 23.79
N LYS A 163 -1.85 -32.79 22.50
CA LYS A 163 -2.44 -33.99 21.87
C LYS A 163 -1.47 -35.17 21.80
N LYS A 164 -0.15 -34.93 21.73
CA LYS A 164 0.87 -35.99 21.69
C LYS A 164 1.24 -36.54 23.08
N GLY A 165 0.98 -35.78 24.14
CA GLY A 165 1.24 -36.17 25.53
C GLY A 165 0.11 -36.92 26.22
N ASN A 166 -1.07 -37.00 25.58
CA ASN A 166 -2.22 -37.81 25.98
C ASN A 166 -2.31 -39.05 25.08
#